data_AF-A0A0F3PCK0-F1
#
_entry.id   AF-A0A0F3PCK0-F1
#
_cell.length_a   1.000
_cell.length_b   1.000
_cell.length_c   1.000
_cell.angle_alpha   90.00
_cell.angle_beta   90.00
_cell.angle_gamma   90.00
#
_symmetry.space_group_name_H-M   'P 1'
#
loop_
_entity.id
_entity.type
_entity.pdbx_description
1 polymer ?
#
loop_
_entity_poly.entity_id
_entity_poly.type
_entity_poly.pdbx_seq_one_letter_code
_entity_poly.pdbx_strand_id
1 'polypeptide(L)'
;MKKCTVTVYYLIDNFCKIYQEWERKRLIPSSNQRNRDGKLSLAELLTIAIYFYLSPCEDCKNYYLYYLSYKYKGYFCLSSYSRIIQLWPRMLLPLYKVSNLS
;
A
#
# COMPACT_ATOMS: atom_id res chain seq x y z
N MET A 1 -21.10 -4.90 -6.82
CA MET A 1 -19.65 -4.58 -6.94
C MET A 1 -18.84 -4.71 -5.64
N LYS A 2 -19.44 -4.79 -4.43
CA LYS A 2 -18.66 -4.92 -3.16
C LYS A 2 -17.80 -6.19 -3.05
N LYS A 3 -18.17 -7.30 -3.71
CA LYS A 3 -17.43 -8.57 -3.66
C LYS A 3 -16.03 -8.48 -4.30
N CYS A 4 -15.86 -7.72 -5.39
CA CYS A 4 -14.56 -7.59 -6.06
C CYS A 4 -13.51 -6.85 -5.22
N THR A 5 -13.91 -5.83 -4.46
CA THR A 5 -12.98 -5.04 -3.63
C THR A 5 -12.32 -5.88 -2.55
N VAL A 6 -13.09 -6.74 -1.87
CA VAL A 6 -12.57 -7.64 -0.83
C VAL A 6 -11.60 -8.66 -1.43
N THR A 7 -11.92 -9.24 -2.58
CA THR A 7 -11.02 -10.19 -3.26
C THR A 7 -9.71 -9.52 -3.68
N VAL A 8 -9.77 -8.32 -4.26
CA VAL A 8 -8.56 -7.57 -4.64
C VAL A 8 -7.70 -7.26 -3.42
N TYR A 9 -8.31 -6.79 -2.32
CA TYR A 9 -7.59 -6.54 -1.07
C TYR A 9 -6.94 -7.80 -0.52
N TYR A 10 -7.66 -8.93 -0.51
CA TYR A 10 -7.14 -10.22 -0.05
C TYR A 10 -5.92 -10.68 -0.87
N LEU A 11 -5.95 -10.51 -2.19
CA LEU A 11 -4.82 -10.84 -3.06
C LEU A 11 -3.61 -9.95 -2.76
N ILE A 12 -3.83 -8.64 -2.57
CA ILE A 12 -2.78 -7.68 -2.22
C ILE A 12 -2.17 -8.02 -0.85
N ASP A 13 -3.00 -8.36 0.14
CA ASP A 13 -2.54 -8.72 1.48
C ASP A 13 -1.67 -9.98 1.48
N ASN A 14 -2.09 -11.03 0.77
CA ASN A 14 -1.28 -12.24 0.60
C ASN A 14 0.04 -11.95 -0.11
N PHE A 15 0.02 -11.13 -1.16
CA PHE A 15 1.23 -10.69 -1.84
C PHE A 15 2.18 -9.95 -0.88
N CYS A 16 1.66 -9.03 -0.07
CA CYS A 16 2.46 -8.28 0.90
C CYS A 16 3.13 -9.19 1.92
N LYS A 17 2.41 -10.19 2.44
CA LYS A 17 2.94 -11.18 3.39
C LYS A 17 4.12 -11.95 2.80
N ILE A 18 3.96 -12.45 1.57
CA ILE A 18 5.03 -13.17 0.85
C ILE A 18 6.23 -12.26 0.61
N TYR A 19 5.99 -11.03 0.15
CA TYR A 19 7.05 -10.05 -0.10
C TYR A 19 7.84 -9.73 1.18
N GLN A 20 7.15 -9.47 2.30
CA GLN A 20 7.79 -9.18 3.58
C GLN A 20 8.60 -10.36 4.11
N GLU A 21 8.10 -11.58 3.95
CA GLU A 21 8.84 -12.78 4.35
C GLU A 21 10.11 -12.96 3.52
N TRP A 22 10.02 -12.75 2.20
CA TRP A 22 11.16 -12.79 1.29
C TRP A 22 12.18 -11.68 1.59
N GLU A 23 11.70 -10.47 1.89
CA GLU A 23 12.54 -9.32 2.25
C GLU A 23 13.30 -9.60 3.55
N ARG A 24 12.63 -10.15 4.56
CA ARG A 24 13.26 -10.58 5.82
C ARG A 24 14.32 -11.66 5.62
N LYS A 25 14.13 -12.59 4.66
CA LYS A 25 15.07 -13.67 4.35
C LYS A 25 16.32 -13.19 3.59
N ARG A 26 16.23 -12.13 2.78
CA ARG A 26 17.37 -11.57 2.02
C ARG A 26 18.16 -10.50 2.77
N LEU A 27 17.55 -9.83 3.74
CA LEU A 27 18.24 -8.83 4.54
C LEU A 27 19.12 -9.52 5.59
N ILE A 28 20.41 -9.17 5.63
CA ILE A 28 21.28 -9.48 6.76
C ILE A 28 20.58 -8.92 8.01
N PRO A 29 20.45 -9.69 9.11
CA PRO A 29 19.83 -9.19 10.33
C PRO A 29 20.63 -8.00 10.86
N SER A 30 20.21 -6.80 10.51
CA SER A 30 20.69 -5.58 11.13
C SER A 30 19.92 -5.44 12.44
N SER A 31 20.63 -5.53 13.57
CA SER A 31 20.06 -5.49 14.92
C SER A 31 19.30 -4.19 15.26
N ASN A 32 19.21 -3.24 14.32
CA ASN A 32 18.64 -1.90 14.54
C ASN A 32 17.59 -1.45 13.52
N GLN A 33 17.04 -2.34 12.68
CA GLN A 33 15.91 -1.95 11.83
C GLN A 33 14.62 -1.78 12.65
N ARG A 34 14.16 -0.54 12.79
CA ARG A 34 12.86 -0.20 13.40
C ARG A 34 11.71 -0.66 12.49
N ASN A 35 11.25 -1.90 12.67
CA ASN A 35 9.94 -2.33 12.19
C ASN A 35 8.86 -1.80 13.13
N ARG A 36 8.45 -0.54 12.90
CA ARG A 36 7.22 -0.04 13.51
C ARG A 36 6.09 -0.22 12.51
N ASP A 37 5.10 -1.00 12.89
CA ASP A 37 3.82 -1.02 12.21
C ASP A 37 3.25 0.39 12.27
N GLY A 38 3.15 1.03 11.10
CA GLY A 38 2.41 2.27 10.98
C GLY A 38 0.92 2.00 11.20
N LYS A 39 0.12 3.06 11.36
CA LYS A 39 -1.35 2.93 11.39
C LYS A 39 -1.94 2.34 10.10
N LEU A 40 -1.16 2.36 9.01
CA LEU A 40 -1.49 1.74 7.73
C LEU A 40 -0.49 0.64 7.44
N SER A 41 -1.01 -0.55 7.20
CA SER A 41 -0.26 -1.72 6.73
C SER A 41 0.24 -1.52 5.29
N LEU A 42 1.24 -2.32 4.91
CA LEU A 42 1.76 -2.33 3.53
C LEU A 42 0.66 -2.70 2.52
N ALA A 43 -0.26 -3.60 2.88
CA ALA A 43 -1.37 -4.00 2.03
C ALA A 43 -2.38 -2.88 1.79
N GLU A 44 -2.74 -2.12 2.84
CA GLU A 44 -3.62 -0.95 2.71
C GLU A 44 -2.97 0.13 1.84
N LEU A 45 -1.68 0.39 2.06
CA LEU A 45 -0.88 1.31 1.27
C LEU A 45 -0.89 0.93 -0.22
N LEU A 46 -0.53 -0.31 -0.55
CA LEU A 46 -0.57 -0.82 -1.93
C LEU A 46 -1.98 -0.75 -2.54
N THR A 47 -3.01 -1.06 -1.76
CA THR A 47 -4.40 -0.97 -2.22
C THR A 47 -4.78 0.48 -2.56
N ILE A 48 -4.42 1.44 -1.71
CA ILE A 48 -4.65 2.87 -1.95
C ILE A 48 -3.94 3.32 -3.23
N ALA A 49 -2.70 2.87 -3.46
CA ALA A 49 -1.93 3.19 -4.66
C ALA A 49 -2.56 2.58 -5.93
N ILE A 50 -2.92 1.30 -5.92
CA ILE A 50 -3.58 0.65 -7.06
C ILE A 50 -4.91 1.35 -7.38
N TYR A 51 -5.68 1.70 -6.34
CA TYR A 51 -6.96 2.39 -6.53
C TYR A 51 -6.78 3.82 -7.03
N PHE A 52 -5.65 4.47 -6.76
CA PHE A 52 -5.32 5.76 -7.36
C PHE A 52 -5.17 5.62 -8.88
N TYR A 53 -4.41 4.62 -9.34
CA TYR A 53 -4.21 4.37 -10.78
C TYR A 53 -5.50 3.93 -11.50
N LEU A 54 -6.45 3.32 -10.80
CA LEU A 54 -7.77 2.98 -11.33
C LEU A 54 -8.78 4.13 -11.23
N SER A 55 -8.46 5.17 -10.48
CA SER A 55 -9.33 6.33 -10.29
C SER A 55 -9.20 7.29 -11.48
N PRO A 56 -10.27 8.00 -11.84
CA PRO A 56 -10.20 9.09 -12.83
C PRO A 56 -9.49 10.36 -12.30
N CYS A 57 -8.85 10.30 -11.12
CA CYS A 57 -8.22 11.47 -10.51
C CYS A 57 -6.83 11.68 -11.11
N GLU A 58 -6.54 12.89 -11.57
CA GLU A 58 -5.24 13.22 -12.17
C GLU A 58 -4.14 13.41 -11.12
N ASP A 59 -4.49 13.95 -9.94
CA ASP A 59 -3.53 14.23 -8.88
C ASP A 59 -3.80 13.43 -7.60
N CYS A 60 -2.70 13.02 -6.96
CA CYS A 60 -2.73 12.19 -5.75
C CYS A 60 -3.36 12.94 -4.56
N LYS A 61 -3.24 14.27 -4.52
CA LYS A 61 -3.80 15.08 -3.44
C LYS A 61 -5.32 15.06 -3.45
N ASN A 62 -5.93 15.31 -4.60
CA ASN A 62 -7.38 15.29 -4.76
C ASN A 62 -7.94 13.88 -4.60
N TYR A 63 -7.23 12.88 -5.13
CA TYR A 63 -7.59 11.48 -4.89
C TYR A 63 -7.61 11.16 -3.39
N TYR A 64 -6.55 11.49 -2.65
CA TYR A 64 -6.44 11.12 -1.25
C TYR A 64 -7.40 11.90 -0.35
N LEU A 65 -7.48 13.22 -0.54
CA LEU A 65 -8.27 14.10 0.33
C LEU A 65 -9.77 14.03 0.05
N TYR A 66 -10.19 13.83 -1.20
CA TYR A 66 -11.61 13.89 -1.56
C TYR A 66 -12.15 12.53 -2.00
N TYR A 67 -11.51 11.85 -2.95
CA TYR A 67 -12.05 10.61 -3.50
C TYR A 67 -11.97 9.44 -2.51
N LEU A 68 -10.81 9.22 -1.92
CA LEU A 68 -10.54 8.12 -1.00
C LEU A 68 -11.29 8.30 0.32
N SER A 69 -11.26 9.51 0.88
CA SER A 69 -11.92 9.86 2.14
C SER A 69 -13.45 9.74 2.03
N TYR A 70 -14.02 10.01 0.86
CA TYR A 70 -15.46 9.92 0.61
C TYR A 70 -15.88 8.47 0.31
N LYS A 71 -15.21 7.82 -0.66
CA LYS A 71 -15.61 6.51 -1.18
C LYS A 71 -15.25 5.35 -0.26
N TYR A 72 -14.13 5.45 0.45
CA TYR A 72 -13.58 4.38 1.30
C TYR A 72 -13.50 4.79 2.78
N LYS A 73 -14.37 5.72 3.20
CA LYS A 73 -14.50 6.12 4.60
C LYS A 73 -14.74 4.89 5.48
N GLY A 74 -13.90 4.70 6.49
CA GLY A 74 -14.01 3.59 7.45
C GLY A 74 -13.39 2.26 6.99
N TYR A 75 -12.90 2.15 5.74
CA TYR A 75 -12.14 0.97 5.30
C TYR A 75 -10.65 1.06 5.63
N PHE A 76 -10.11 2.28 5.70
CA PHE A 76 -8.68 2.53 5.95
C PHE A 76 -8.48 3.50 7.11
N CYS A 77 -7.44 3.30 7.91
CA CYS A 77 -7.00 4.27 8.91
C CYS A 77 -6.18 5.39 8.25
N LEU A 78 -6.87 6.32 7.58
CA LEU A 78 -6.24 7.38 6.80
C LEU A 78 -5.31 8.24 7.66
N SER A 79 -4.01 8.24 7.31
CA SER A 79 -3.00 9.14 7.87
C SER A 79 -3.04 10.50 7.17
N SER A 80 -2.25 11.48 7.61
CA SER A 80 -2.15 12.74 6.87
C SER A 80 -1.60 12.52 5.45
N TYR A 81 -2.02 13.35 4.49
CA TYR A 81 -1.53 13.29 3.11
C TYR A 81 0.00 13.34 3.03
N SER A 82 0.64 14.20 3.82
CA SER A 82 2.11 14.29 3.88
C SER A 82 2.75 12.98 4.32
N ARG A 83 2.13 12.25 5.26
CA ARG A 83 2.62 10.95 5.71
C ARG A 83 2.53 9.90 4.60
N ILE A 84 1.47 9.96 3.81
CA ILE A 84 1.24 9.04 2.69
C ILE A 84 2.27 9.25 1.59
N ILE A 85 2.57 10.50 1.21
CA ILE A 85 3.64 10.78 0.22
C ILE A 85 4.99 10.24 0.70
N GLN A 86 5.33 10.40 1.97
CA GLN A 86 6.59 9.86 2.51
C GLN A 86 6.64 8.33 2.47
N LEU A 87 5.49 7.66 2.53
CA LEU A 87 5.39 6.20 2.44
C LEU A 87 5.33 5.70 1.00
N TRP A 88 5.07 6.58 0.02
CA TRP A 88 4.92 6.23 -1.40
C TRP A 88 6.11 5.46 -2.00
N PRO A 89 7.38 5.85 -1.75
CA PRO A 89 8.53 5.10 -2.24
C PRO A 89 8.58 3.67 -1.71
N ARG A 90 8.13 3.44 -0.46
CA ARG A 90 8.09 2.09 0.13
C ARG A 90 7.07 1.18 -0.57
N MET A 91 6.02 1.74 -1.18
CA MET A 91 5.02 0.99 -1.93
C MET A 91 5.49 0.59 -3.33
N LEU A 92 6.32 1.44 -3.95
CA LEU A 92 6.84 1.23 -5.30
C LEU A 92 7.90 0.13 -5.34
N LEU A 93 8.65 -0.08 -4.25
CA LEU A 93 9.68 -1.11 -4.15
C LEU A 93 9.13 -2.53 -4.37
N PRO A 94 8.04 -2.96 -3.70
CA PRO A 94 7.38 -4.23 -4.00
C PRO A 94 6.92 -4.36 -5.46
N LEU A 95 6.31 -3.31 -6.02
CA LEU A 95 5.75 -3.35 -7.38
C LEU A 95 6.83 -3.44 -8.45
N TYR A 96 7.88 -2.63 -8.34
CA TYR A 96 9.00 -2.63 -9.28
C TYR A 96 9.78 -3.94 -9.25
N LYS A 97 9.96 -4.54 -8.06
CA LYS A 97 10.65 -5.83 -7.97
C LYS A 97 9.86 -6.97 -8.62
N VAL A 98 8.52 -6.95 -8.52
CA VAL A 98 7.68 -7.94 -9.21
C VAL A 98 7.81 -7.81 -10.72
N SER A 99 7.80 -6.59 -11.27
CA SER A 99 7.90 -6.38 -12.72
C SER A 99 9.26 -6.75 -13.32
N ASN A 100 10.30 -6.92 -12.50
CA ASN A 100 11.65 -7.31 -12.94
C ASN A 100 12.00 -8.76 -12.55
N LEU A 101 11.04 -9.53 -12.00
CA LEU A 101 11.22 -10.94 -11.67
C LEU A 101 10.60 -11.90 -12.72
N SER A 102 9.95 -11.35 -13.74
CA SER A 102 9.39 -12.03 -14.92
C SER A 102 10.30 -11.87 -16.12
#